data_AF-X1H919-F1
#
_entry.id   AF-X1H919-F1
#
_cell.length_a   1.000
_cell.length_b   1.000
_cell.length_c   1.000
_cell.angle_alpha   90.00
_cell.angle_beta   90.00
_cell.angle_gamma   90.00
#
_symmetry.space_group_name_H-M   'P 1'
#
loop_
_entity.id
_entity.type
_entity.pdbx_description
1 polymer ?
#
loop_
_entity_poly.entity_id
_entity_poly.type
_entity_poly.pdbx_seq_one_letter_code
_entity_poly.pdbx_strand_id
1 'polypeptide(L)'
;MLVGKGRSHKKLVEEDITGVDIMPFAAHLAALNLTMQSPLEPTDKTRIGTGNSLNLTPGDEVGNVAGWLRAFGGDVIGVDVNQPLTKGEVFKLQPVDVVIMNPPFTRKENLTPGMKSVQWSFLGDQNYWAYFIP
;
A
#
# COMPACT_ATOMS: atom_id res chain seq x y z
N MET A 1 -11.24 -35.62 -12.83
CA MET A 1 -11.35 -34.16 -12.72
C MET A 1 -10.48 -33.72 -11.56
N LEU A 2 -9.35 -33.04 -11.83
CA LEU A 2 -8.49 -32.53 -10.76
C LEU A 2 -9.12 -31.23 -10.23
N VAL A 3 -9.67 -31.26 -9.02
CA VAL A 3 -9.92 -30.03 -8.26
C VAL A 3 -8.54 -29.46 -7.94
N GLY A 4 -8.21 -28.32 -8.55
CA GLY A 4 -6.95 -27.64 -8.30
C GLY A 4 -6.83 -27.34 -6.81
N LYS A 5 -5.75 -27.82 -6.17
CA LYS A 5 -5.49 -27.60 -4.74
C LYS A 5 -5.42 -26.09 -4.51
N GLY A 6 -6.45 -25.53 -3.87
CA GLY A 6 -6.57 -24.08 -3.68
C GLY A 6 -5.33 -23.50 -3.00
N ARG A 7 -4.93 -22.29 -3.41
CA ARG A 7 -3.91 -21.54 -2.65
C ARG A 7 -4.44 -21.30 -1.24
N SER A 8 -3.61 -21.49 -0.23
CA SER A 8 -3.94 -21.13 1.15
C SER A 8 -4.25 -19.64 1.25
N HIS A 9 -5.17 -19.27 2.13
CA HIS A 9 -5.47 -17.88 2.42
C HIS A 9 -4.21 -17.15 2.90
N LYS A 10 -3.40 -17.82 3.73
CA LYS A 10 -2.10 -17.30 4.19
C LYS A 10 -1.19 -16.85 3.03
N LYS A 11 -0.96 -17.70 2.02
CA LYS A 11 -0.13 -17.34 0.86
C LYS A 11 -0.72 -16.17 0.07
N LEU A 12 -2.05 -16.14 -0.08
CA LEU A 12 -2.74 -15.07 -0.81
C LEU A 12 -2.49 -13.69 -0.16
N VAL A 13 -2.48 -13.60 1.17
CA VAL A 13 -2.30 -12.34 1.92
C VAL A 13 -0.82 -11.97 2.17
N GLU A 14 0.06 -12.97 2.28
CA GLU A 14 1.49 -12.76 2.58
C GLU A 14 2.37 -12.52 1.35
N GLU A 15 1.96 -13.03 0.19
CA GLU A 15 2.80 -13.07 -1.02
C GLU A 15 2.09 -12.51 -2.25
N ASP A 16 0.87 -12.99 -2.55
CA ASP A 16 0.22 -12.73 -3.84
C ASP A 16 -0.49 -11.36 -3.91
N ILE A 17 -1.21 -10.94 -2.86
CA ILE A 17 -1.86 -9.63 -2.78
C ILE A 17 -0.86 -8.59 -2.28
N THR A 18 -0.78 -7.43 -2.95
CA THR A 18 -0.06 -6.24 -2.49
C THR A 18 -1.00 -5.03 -2.56
N GLY A 19 -0.98 -4.13 -1.58
CA GLY A 19 -1.87 -2.97 -1.51
C GLY A 19 -1.25 -1.77 -0.83
N VAL A 20 -1.58 -0.57 -1.32
CA VAL A 20 -1.09 0.71 -0.77
C VAL A 20 -2.25 1.70 -0.71
N ASP A 21 -2.40 2.37 0.43
CA ASP A 21 -3.31 3.51 0.58
C ASP A 21 -2.51 4.72 1.10
N ILE A 22 -2.93 5.93 0.74
CA ILE A 22 -2.39 7.17 1.30
C ILE A 22 -2.93 7.43 2.72
N MET A 23 -4.08 6.85 3.06
CA MET A 23 -4.74 6.93 4.38
C MET A 23 -4.43 5.69 5.23
N PRO A 24 -3.59 5.79 6.28
CA PRO A 24 -3.06 4.58 6.94
C PRO A 24 -4.07 3.85 7.83
N PHE A 25 -5.13 4.54 8.26
CA PHE A 25 -6.31 3.89 8.84
C PHE A 25 -6.99 2.94 7.84
N ALA A 26 -7.10 3.33 6.57
CA ALA A 26 -7.66 2.49 5.52
C ALA A 26 -6.73 1.32 5.19
N ALA A 27 -5.42 1.56 5.08
CA ALA A 27 -4.42 0.49 4.97
C ALA A 27 -4.49 -0.51 6.15
N HIS A 28 -4.73 -0.03 7.37
CA HIS A 28 -4.87 -0.88 8.56
C HIS A 28 -6.13 -1.74 8.52
N LEU A 29 -7.27 -1.10 8.21
CA LEU A 29 -8.56 -1.77 8.11
C LEU A 29 -8.55 -2.79 6.96
N ALA A 30 -7.88 -2.50 5.85
CA ALA A 30 -7.67 -3.44 4.75
C ALA A 30 -6.82 -4.64 5.18
N ALA A 31 -5.70 -4.43 5.89
CA ALA A 31 -4.86 -5.51 6.41
C ALA A 31 -5.62 -6.44 7.36
N LEU A 32 -6.37 -5.87 8.32
CA LEU A 32 -7.21 -6.62 9.27
C LEU A 32 -8.36 -7.35 8.55
N ASN A 33 -9.03 -6.69 7.60
CA ASN A 33 -10.13 -7.28 6.84
C ASN A 33 -9.64 -8.42 5.91
N LEU A 34 -8.39 -8.39 5.45
CA LEU A 34 -7.79 -9.50 4.73
C LEU A 34 -7.54 -10.69 5.65
N THR A 35 -6.75 -10.54 6.73
CA THR A 35 -6.40 -11.67 7.60
C THR A 35 -7.61 -12.29 8.32
N MET A 36 -8.65 -11.51 8.60
CA MET A 36 -9.89 -12.01 9.23
C MET A 36 -10.79 -12.83 8.29
N GLN A 37 -10.48 -12.97 7.00
CA GLN A 37 -11.27 -13.81 6.08
C GLN A 37 -11.02 -15.32 6.26
N SER A 38 -9.88 -15.74 6.81
CA SER A 38 -9.66 -17.12 7.27
C SER A 38 -8.98 -17.12 8.65
N PRO A 39 -9.74 -16.90 9.75
CA PRO A 39 -9.19 -16.83 11.10
C PRO A 39 -8.63 -18.17 11.63
N LEU A 40 -8.81 -19.26 10.87
CA LEU A 40 -8.19 -20.57 11.12
C LEU A 40 -6.84 -20.74 10.39
N GLU A 41 -6.48 -19.84 9.48
CA GLU A 41 -5.17 -19.75 8.83
C GLU A 41 -4.42 -18.49 9.33
N PRO A 42 -3.79 -18.53 10.52
CA PRO A 42 -3.09 -17.39 11.08
C PRO A 42 -1.99 -16.89 10.13
N THR A 43 -2.11 -15.63 9.76
CA THR A 43 -1.25 -14.93 8.81
C THR A 43 -0.25 -14.09 9.61
N ASP A 44 1.04 -14.25 9.35
CA ASP A 44 2.13 -13.66 10.14
C ASP A 44 2.46 -12.23 9.69
N LYS A 45 2.15 -11.90 8.42
CA LYS A 45 2.43 -10.61 7.78
C LYS A 45 1.37 -10.24 6.74
N THR A 46 1.41 -9.01 6.24
CA THR A 46 0.59 -8.59 5.10
C THR A 46 1.40 -7.66 4.21
N ARG A 47 1.21 -7.70 2.89
CA ARG A 47 1.83 -6.74 1.96
C ARG A 47 0.91 -5.52 1.74
N ILE A 48 0.35 -5.00 2.83
CA ILE A 48 -0.55 -3.85 2.86
C ILE A 48 0.13 -2.71 3.62
N GLY A 49 0.22 -1.53 3.02
CA GLY A 49 1.01 -0.43 3.58
C GLY A 49 0.55 0.97 3.19
N THR A 50 1.32 1.94 3.64
CA THR A 50 1.08 3.39 3.52
C THR A 50 1.97 4.00 2.44
N GLY A 51 1.38 4.76 1.52
CA GLY A 51 2.14 5.53 0.55
C GLY A 51 1.27 6.24 -0.51
N ASN A 52 1.86 7.20 -1.21
CA ASN A 52 1.23 7.82 -2.37
C ASN A 52 1.59 7.03 -3.63
N SER A 53 0.63 6.27 -4.17
CA SER A 53 0.84 5.40 -5.34
C SER A 53 1.19 6.13 -6.64
N LEU A 54 0.99 7.46 -6.72
CA LEU A 54 1.45 8.28 -7.84
C LEU A 54 2.98 8.50 -7.86
N ASN A 55 3.65 8.23 -6.74
CA ASN A 55 5.09 8.45 -6.55
C ASN A 55 5.84 7.14 -6.26
N LEU A 56 5.22 5.98 -6.48
CA LEU A 56 5.74 4.66 -6.11
C LEU A 56 5.99 3.79 -7.34
N THR A 57 7.10 3.05 -7.31
CA THR A 57 7.62 2.24 -8.42
C THR A 57 8.04 0.84 -7.94
N PRO A 58 8.11 -0.17 -8.83
CA PRO A 58 8.65 -1.48 -8.49
C PRO A 58 10.11 -1.39 -8.00
N GLY A 59 10.34 -1.81 -6.76
CA GLY A 59 11.63 -1.67 -6.06
C GLY A 59 11.54 -0.88 -4.75
N ASP A 60 10.59 0.06 -4.65
CA ASP A 60 10.41 0.92 -3.47
C ASP A 60 9.96 0.14 -2.23
N GLU A 61 10.46 0.50 -1.04
CA GLU A 61 10.04 -0.06 0.25
C GLU A 61 8.81 0.69 0.77
N VAL A 62 7.67 0.00 0.89
CA VAL A 62 6.44 0.57 1.45
C VAL A 62 6.35 0.28 2.94
N GLY A 63 6.08 1.33 3.72
CA GLY A 63 5.92 1.26 5.17
C GLY A 63 4.62 0.59 5.58
N ASN A 64 4.66 -0.37 6.52
CA ASN A 64 3.44 -0.87 7.15
C ASN A 64 2.87 0.15 8.15
N VAL A 65 1.61 -0.05 8.55
CA VAL A 65 0.86 0.89 9.42
C VAL A 65 1.55 1.16 10.76
N ALA A 66 2.26 0.18 11.33
CA ALA A 66 2.96 0.37 12.59
C ALA A 66 4.11 1.40 12.48
N GLY A 67 4.68 1.60 11.28
CA GLY A 67 5.60 2.70 11.00
C GLY A 67 4.92 4.07 11.06
N TRP A 68 3.71 4.20 10.51
CA TRP A 68 2.97 5.47 10.49
C TRP A 68 2.32 5.82 11.83
N LEU A 69 1.79 4.83 12.57
CA LEU A 69 1.27 5.05 13.93
C LEU A 69 2.36 5.56 14.89
N ARG A 70 3.63 5.20 14.65
CA ARG A 70 4.79 5.76 15.37
C ARG A 70 5.11 7.20 14.94
N ALA A 71 4.85 7.58 13.69
CA ALA A 71 5.09 8.92 13.16
C ALA A 71 4.09 9.98 13.67
N PHE A 72 2.96 9.58 14.25
CA PHE A 72 2.00 10.50 14.89
C PHE A 72 2.42 10.96 16.31
N GLY A 73 3.59 10.53 16.80
CA GLY A 73 4.05 10.73 18.18
C GLY A 73 5.10 11.84 18.42
N GLY A 74 5.68 12.45 17.39
CA GLY A 74 6.70 13.50 17.51
C GLY A 74 8.00 13.23 16.75
N ASP A 75 8.93 14.18 16.81
CA ASP A 75 10.09 14.30 15.92
C ASP A 75 11.31 13.40 16.25
N VAL A 76 12.22 13.39 15.25
CA VAL A 76 13.66 13.06 15.29
C VAL A 76 14.07 11.60 15.00
N ILE A 77 15.19 11.52 14.27
CA ILE A 77 15.89 10.33 13.76
C ILE A 77 16.84 9.77 14.84
N GLY A 78 16.81 8.47 15.12
CA GLY A 78 17.84 7.83 15.95
C GLY A 78 17.55 6.38 16.35
N VAL A 79 18.45 5.47 15.96
CA VAL A 79 18.56 4.05 16.41
C VAL A 79 20.02 3.94 16.91
N ASP A 80 20.44 3.16 17.91
CA ASP A 80 19.87 1.92 18.48
C ASP A 80 19.87 1.98 20.04
N VAL A 81 19.90 0.97 20.93
CA VAL A 81 20.35 -0.45 20.96
C VAL A 81 19.36 -1.34 21.72
N ASN A 82 19.24 -2.66 21.49
CA ASN A 82 19.97 -3.53 20.53
C ASN A 82 19.20 -3.81 19.22
N GLN A 83 17.90 -3.44 19.18
CA GLN A 83 17.05 -3.14 18.01
C GLN A 83 15.59 -2.93 18.46
N PRO A 84 15.26 -1.83 19.16
CA PRO A 84 13.87 -1.49 19.53
C PRO A 84 12.97 -1.22 18.31
N LEU A 85 13.59 -1.04 17.15
CA LEU A 85 12.95 -0.85 15.85
C LEU A 85 13.15 -2.07 14.95
N THR A 86 12.70 -3.25 15.39
CA THR A 86 12.34 -4.30 14.44
C THR A 86 11.40 -3.67 13.42
N LYS A 87 11.84 -3.61 12.14
CA LYS A 87 11.06 -3.06 11.03
C LYS A 87 9.66 -3.67 11.08
N GLY A 88 8.62 -2.84 11.23
CA GLY A 88 7.28 -3.28 10.83
C GLY A 88 7.38 -3.62 9.35
N GLU A 89 7.21 -4.89 8.99
CA GLU A 89 7.78 -5.44 7.75
C GLU A 89 7.50 -4.55 6.54
N VAL A 90 8.56 -3.92 6.03
CA VAL A 90 8.50 -3.20 4.77
C VAL A 90 8.63 -4.22 3.66
N PHE A 91 7.61 -4.27 2.81
CA PHE A 91 7.67 -5.05 1.58
C PHE A 91 8.18 -4.14 0.47
N LYS A 92 9.04 -4.70 -0.40
CA LYS A 92 9.33 -4.05 -1.67
C LYS A 92 8.15 -4.24 -2.61
N LEU A 93 7.77 -3.16 -3.29
CA LEU A 93 6.89 -3.26 -4.45
C LEU A 93 7.59 -4.10 -5.51
N GLN A 94 6.83 -4.99 -6.14
CA GLN A 94 7.27 -5.82 -7.25
C GLN A 94 6.35 -5.55 -8.44
N PRO A 95 6.76 -5.89 -9.68
CA PRO A 95 5.82 -5.98 -10.79
C PRO A 95 4.66 -6.93 -10.43
N VAL A 96 3.45 -6.61 -10.87
CA VAL A 96 2.24 -7.41 -10.64
C VAL A 96 1.53 -7.67 -11.97
N ASP A 97 0.92 -8.84 -12.12
CA ASP A 97 0.20 -9.22 -13.35
C ASP A 97 -1.11 -8.43 -13.55
N VAL A 98 -1.73 -7.97 -12.45
CA VAL A 98 -3.01 -7.27 -12.44
C VAL A 98 -2.99 -6.16 -11.39
N VAL A 99 -3.46 -4.97 -11.75
CA VAL A 99 -3.74 -3.86 -10.83
C VAL A 99 -5.27 -3.69 -10.74
N ILE A 100 -5.80 -3.67 -9.51
CA ILE A 100 -7.20 -3.36 -9.21
C ILE A 100 -7.22 -2.14 -8.30
N MET A 101 -7.99 -1.12 -8.65
CA MET A 101 -8.10 0.12 -7.88
C MET A 101 -9.49 0.75 -8.01
N ASN A 102 -9.87 1.56 -7.02
CA ASN A 102 -10.97 2.51 -7.11
C ASN A 102 -10.39 3.92 -6.88
N PRO A 103 -9.89 4.59 -7.93
CA PRO A 103 -9.10 5.80 -7.78
C PRO A 103 -9.96 7.02 -7.34
N PRO A 104 -9.36 8.02 -6.68
CA PRO A 104 -10.09 9.19 -6.20
C PRO A 104 -10.65 10.05 -7.34
N PHE A 105 -11.97 10.19 -7.41
CA PHE A 105 -12.69 10.93 -8.46
C PHE A 105 -12.72 12.46 -8.26
N THR A 106 -11.62 13.06 -7.81
CA THR A 106 -11.53 14.51 -7.64
C THR A 106 -11.49 15.21 -9.00
N ARG A 107 -12.38 16.19 -9.20
CA ARG A 107 -12.43 17.02 -10.42
C ARG A 107 -11.17 17.89 -10.55
N LYS A 108 -10.72 18.14 -11.79
CA LYS A 108 -9.52 18.92 -12.08
C LYS A 108 -9.51 20.32 -11.45
N GLU A 109 -10.67 20.96 -11.37
CA GLU A 109 -10.87 22.30 -10.80
C GLU A 109 -10.60 22.34 -9.28
N ASN A 110 -10.66 21.18 -8.60
CA ASN A 110 -10.46 21.04 -7.17
C ASN A 110 -9.05 20.49 -6.81
N LEU A 111 -8.13 20.38 -7.77
CA LEU A 111 -6.79 19.85 -7.52
C LEU A 111 -5.83 20.93 -7.04
N THR A 112 -5.30 20.75 -5.82
CA THR A 112 -4.16 21.55 -5.37
C THR A 112 -2.89 21.18 -6.17
N PRO A 113 -1.90 22.08 -6.34
CA PRO A 113 -0.70 21.78 -7.12
C PRO A 113 0.05 20.52 -6.67
N GLY A 114 0.09 20.26 -5.36
CA GLY A 114 0.75 19.08 -4.77
C GLY A 114 0.04 17.74 -5.00
N MET A 115 -1.15 17.73 -5.62
CA MET A 115 -1.86 16.50 -6.00
C MET A 115 -1.56 16.05 -7.43
N LYS A 116 -1.00 16.91 -8.29
CA LYS A 116 -0.76 16.57 -9.70
C LYS A 116 0.57 15.85 -9.85
N SER A 117 0.61 14.67 -10.47
CA SER A 117 1.88 14.03 -10.81
C SER A 117 2.48 14.70 -12.06
N VAL A 118 3.81 14.86 -12.08
CA VAL A 118 4.54 15.59 -13.15
C VAL A 118 4.46 14.85 -14.50
N GLN A 119 4.30 13.53 -14.43
CA GLN A 119 4.42 12.57 -15.53
C GLN A 119 3.46 12.81 -16.71
N TRP A 120 2.31 13.47 -16.47
CA TRP A 120 1.27 13.72 -17.47
C TRP A 120 1.05 15.19 -17.81
N SER A 121 1.99 16.06 -17.45
CA SER A 121 1.91 17.53 -17.66
C SER A 121 1.63 17.97 -19.11
N PHE A 122 1.98 17.16 -20.11
CA PHE A 122 1.71 17.43 -21.53
C PHE A 122 0.26 17.17 -21.97
N LEU A 123 -0.55 16.43 -21.18
CA LEU A 123 -1.97 16.20 -21.45
C LEU A 123 -2.88 17.30 -20.87
N GLY A 124 -2.30 18.33 -20.26
CA GLY A 124 -3.02 19.39 -19.55
C GLY A 124 -3.68 18.91 -18.25
N ASP A 125 -4.55 19.74 -17.69
CA ASP A 125 -5.24 19.45 -16.43
C ASP A 125 -6.33 18.39 -16.60
N GLN A 126 -6.11 17.23 -16.00
CA GLN A 126 -7.01 16.08 -15.99
C GLN A 126 -7.67 15.87 -14.61
N ASN A 127 -8.75 15.09 -14.58
CA ASN A 127 -9.35 14.67 -13.30
C ASN A 127 -8.40 13.70 -12.57
N TYR A 128 -8.42 13.70 -11.24
CA TYR A 128 -7.34 13.10 -10.44
C TYR A 128 -7.09 11.61 -10.74
N TRP A 129 -8.15 10.84 -10.98
CA TRP A 129 -8.05 9.42 -11.33
C TRP A 129 -7.20 9.13 -12.58
N ALA A 130 -7.08 10.08 -13.52
CA ALA A 130 -6.32 9.88 -14.75
C ALA A 130 -4.81 9.77 -14.50
N TYR A 131 -4.29 10.40 -13.44
CA TYR A 131 -2.86 10.34 -13.10
C TYR A 131 -2.43 8.94 -12.59
N PHE A 132 -3.38 8.06 -12.27
CA PHE A 132 -3.14 6.69 -11.80
C PHE A 132 -3.10 5.64 -12.94
N ILE A 133 -3.35 6.04 -14.18
CA ILE A 133 -3.29 5.17 -15.36
C ILE A 133 -1.98 5.45 -16.12
N PRO A 134 -1.22 4.41 -16.51
CA PRO A 134 0.02 4.53 -17.29
C PRO A 134 -0.21 4.73 -18.80
#